data_AF-A0A0G0TEB9-F1
#
_entry.id   AF-A0A0G0TEB9-F1
#
_cell.length_a   1.000
_cell.length_b   1.000
_cell.length_c   1.000
_cell.angle_alpha   90.00
_cell.angle_beta   90.00
_cell.angle_gamma   90.00
#
_symmetry.space_group_name_H-M   'P 1'
#
loop_
_entity.id
_entity.type
_entity.pdbx_description
1 polymer ?
#
loop_
_entity_poly.entity_id
_entity_poly.type
_entity_poly.pdbx_seq_one_letter_code
_entity_poly.pdbx_strand_id
1 'polypeptide(L)'
;MQKRTLAQIKKALKELSEKGWIKSNRSHNTGIGKTLEDYLGITENNIALPDFGVMELKSQRAGTASMMTLFTKKPEGITNAEILKKFGYPDPEFPQHKILHQTITNGKKKDMNTFTILRHGC
;
A
#
# COMPACT_ATOMS: atom_id res chain seq x y z
N MET A 1 19.72 2.42 -8.16
CA MET A 1 18.68 1.50 -8.71
C MET A 1 19.35 0.18 -9.05
N GLN A 2 19.01 -0.91 -8.39
CA GLN A 2 19.59 -2.23 -8.72
C GLN A 2 18.98 -2.72 -10.04
N LYS A 3 19.82 -2.88 -11.08
CA LYS A 3 19.41 -3.49 -12.34
C LYS A 3 19.44 -5.01 -12.18
N ARG A 4 18.35 -5.60 -11.69
CA ARG A 4 18.14 -7.05 -11.74
C ARG A 4 17.21 -7.42 -12.89
N THR A 5 17.54 -8.49 -13.60
CA THR A 5 16.65 -9.07 -14.60
C THR A 5 15.51 -9.85 -13.93
N LEU A 6 14.41 -10.06 -14.66
CA LEU A 6 13.30 -10.89 -14.19
C LEU A 6 13.77 -12.30 -13.77
N ALA A 7 14.74 -12.88 -14.49
CA ALA A 7 15.30 -14.19 -14.18
C ALA A 7 16.03 -14.19 -12.82
N GLN A 8 16.80 -13.15 -12.51
CA GLN A 8 17.50 -13.01 -11.23
C GLN A 8 16.52 -12.86 -10.07
N ILE A 9 15.45 -12.09 -10.25
CA ILE A 9 14.40 -11.92 -9.23
C ILE A 9 13.67 -13.23 -8.99
N LYS A 10 13.26 -13.95 -10.05
CA LYS A 10 12.62 -15.26 -9.92
C LYS A 10 13.51 -16.26 -9.17
N LYS A 11 14.81 -16.29 -9.48
CA LYS A 11 15.77 -17.15 -8.78
C LYS A 11 15.86 -16.81 -7.29
N ALA A 12 16.02 -15.53 -6.95
CA ALA A 12 16.11 -15.09 -5.56
C ALA A 12 14.83 -15.38 -4.77
N LEU A 13 13.64 -15.20 -5.36
CA LEU A 13 12.37 -15.54 -4.73
C LEU A 13 12.21 -17.06 -4.52
N LYS A 14 12.70 -17.87 -5.45
CA LYS A 14 12.70 -19.34 -5.29
C LYS A 14 13.62 -19.76 -4.14
N GLU A 15 14.85 -19.26 -4.10
CA GLU A 15 15.79 -19.50 -3.00
C GLU A 15 15.22 -19.05 -1.65
N LEU A 16 14.48 -17.94 -1.63
CA LEU A 16 13.78 -17.47 -0.44
C LEU A 16 12.68 -18.44 0.00
N SER A 17 11.89 -18.96 -0.95
CA SER A 17 10.82 -19.92 -0.64
C SER A 17 11.36 -21.23 -0.05
N GLU A 18 12.54 -21.67 -0.49
CA GLU A 18 13.21 -22.89 -0.02
C GLU A 18 13.77 -22.77 1.39
N LYS A 19 14.00 -21.54 1.89
CA LYS A 19 14.44 -21.28 3.27
C LYS A 19 13.36 -21.50 4.33
N GLY A 20 12.09 -21.64 3.92
CA GLY A 20 10.97 -21.83 4.84
C GLY A 20 10.63 -20.57 5.64
N TRP A 21 10.35 -20.74 6.94
CA TRP A 21 9.90 -19.63 7.79
C TRP A 21 11.04 -18.70 8.16
N ILE A 22 10.83 -17.41 7.87
CA ILE A 22 11.78 -16.33 8.10
C ILE A 22 11.24 -15.39 9.17
N LYS A 23 12.06 -15.08 10.17
CA LYS A 23 11.71 -14.13 11.23
C LYS A 23 11.77 -12.70 10.70
N SER A 24 10.70 -11.93 10.89
CA SER A 24 10.66 -10.51 10.55
C SER A 24 11.49 -9.68 11.54
N ASN A 25 12.25 -8.72 11.02
CA ASN A 25 13.02 -7.76 11.83
C ASN A 25 12.21 -6.50 12.22
N ARG A 26 11.01 -6.30 11.65
CA ARG A 26 10.07 -5.23 12.02
C ARG A 26 8.81 -5.82 12.65
N SER A 27 8.28 -5.13 13.67
CA SER A 27 6.92 -5.32 14.18
C SER A 27 5.89 -4.70 13.22
N HIS A 28 4.63 -5.15 13.30
CA HIS A 28 3.48 -4.67 12.53
C HIS A 28 3.41 -5.08 11.04
N ASN A 29 2.38 -4.60 10.36
CA ASN A 29 1.96 -5.02 9.01
C ASN A 29 3.01 -4.72 7.92
N THR A 30 3.87 -3.73 8.13
CA THR A 30 4.95 -3.36 7.20
C THR A 30 6.15 -4.31 7.26
N GLY A 31 6.20 -5.22 8.25
CA GLY A 31 7.32 -6.13 8.44
C GLY A 31 7.52 -7.12 7.29
N ILE A 32 6.46 -7.56 6.61
CA ILE A 32 6.57 -8.53 5.52
C ILE A 32 7.30 -7.97 4.30
N GLY A 33 6.97 -6.74 3.90
CA GLY A 33 7.58 -6.07 2.75
C GLY A 33 9.03 -5.75 3.05
N LYS A 34 9.28 -5.18 4.24
CA LYS A 34 10.63 -4.86 4.66
C LYS A 34 11.53 -6.10 4.75
N THR A 35 11.02 -7.20 5.29
CA THR A 35 11.76 -8.46 5.34
C THR A 35 12.11 -8.92 3.93
N LEU A 36 11.15 -8.92 3.00
CA LEU A 36 11.41 -9.32 1.62
C LEU A 36 12.44 -8.41 0.93
N GLU A 37 12.35 -7.10 1.11
CA GLU A 37 13.32 -6.12 0.62
C GLU A 37 14.73 -6.39 1.16
N ASP A 38 14.85 -6.63 2.47
CA ASP A 38 16.12 -6.91 3.12
C ASP A 38 16.76 -8.18 2.56
N TYR A 39 15.98 -9.24 2.34
CA TYR A 39 16.47 -10.49 1.71
C TYR A 39 16.90 -10.30 0.26
N LEU A 40 16.21 -9.43 -0.47
CA LEU A 40 16.56 -9.10 -1.84
C LEU A 40 17.64 -8.03 -1.91
N GLY A 41 18.12 -7.50 -0.77
CA GLY A 41 19.13 -6.45 -0.72
C GLY A 41 18.68 -5.13 -1.33
N ILE A 42 17.37 -4.84 -1.27
CA ILE A 42 16.78 -3.59 -1.76
C ILE A 42 16.89 -2.56 -0.64
N THR A 43 17.62 -1.48 -0.90
CA THR A 43 17.67 -0.33 0.02
C THR A 43 16.36 0.43 -0.06
N GLU A 44 15.73 0.67 1.10
CA GLU A 44 14.51 1.47 1.23
C GLU A 44 14.72 2.84 0.57
N ASN A 45 13.86 3.16 -0.40
CA ASN A 45 13.90 4.43 -1.11
C ASN A 45 12.55 5.13 -0.92
N ASN A 46 12.56 6.38 -0.45
CA ASN A 46 11.34 7.18 -0.24
C ASN A 46 10.80 7.80 -1.53
N ILE A 47 11.46 7.57 -2.67
CA ILE A 47 11.04 8.07 -3.98
C ILE A 47 10.16 7.01 -4.62
N ALA A 48 9.05 7.43 -5.23
CA ALA A 48 8.12 6.57 -5.98
C ALA A 48 8.75 6.05 -7.30
N LEU A 49 9.86 5.33 -7.19
CA LEU A 49 10.55 4.64 -8.26
C LEU A 49 10.32 3.14 -8.10
N PRO A 50 10.22 2.38 -9.20
CA PRO A 50 10.11 0.94 -9.13
C PRO A 50 11.32 0.30 -8.43
N ASP A 51 11.06 -0.72 -7.61
CA ASP A 51 12.11 -1.47 -6.88
C ASP A 51 13.17 -2.07 -7.82
N PHE A 52 12.74 -2.54 -8.99
CA PHE A 52 13.59 -3.19 -9.98
C PHE A 52 13.41 -2.60 -11.37
N GLY A 53 13.92 -1.38 -11.57
CA GLY A 53 13.92 -0.73 -12.89
C GLY A 53 12.52 -0.37 -13.37
N VAL A 54 11.79 -1.32 -13.95
CA VAL A 54 10.40 -1.18 -14.42
C VAL A 54 9.40 -2.02 -13.62
N MET A 55 9.86 -2.80 -12.65
CA MET A 55 9.02 -3.68 -11.84
C MET A 55 8.95 -3.20 -10.39
N GLU A 56 7.75 -3.21 -9.85
CA GLU A 56 7.44 -2.95 -8.44
C GLU A 56 7.26 -4.27 -7.69
N LEU A 57 7.86 -4.39 -6.50
CA LEU A 57 7.74 -5.54 -5.64
C LEU A 57 6.69 -5.29 -4.55
N LYS A 58 5.69 -6.16 -4.47
CA LYS A 58 4.68 -6.12 -3.40
C LYS A 58 4.60 -7.47 -2.69
N SER A 59 4.37 -7.44 -1.38
CA SER A 59 4.21 -8.64 -0.54
C SER A 59 2.93 -8.55 0.28
N GLN A 60 2.22 -9.67 0.40
CA GLN A 60 1.00 -9.80 1.20
C GLN A 60 0.95 -11.19 1.85
N ARG A 61 0.35 -11.29 3.05
CA ARG A 61 0.15 -12.59 3.71
C ARG A 61 -0.86 -13.43 2.93
N ALA A 62 -0.57 -14.70 2.71
CA ALA A 62 -1.52 -15.61 2.08
C ALA A 62 -2.83 -15.70 2.90
N GLY A 63 -3.97 -15.74 2.21
CA GLY A 63 -5.29 -15.87 2.82
C GLY A 63 -5.86 -14.62 3.51
N THR A 64 -5.16 -13.47 3.47
CA THR A 64 -5.74 -12.23 4.01
C THR A 64 -6.79 -11.65 3.08
N ALA A 65 -7.94 -11.24 3.65
CA ALA A 65 -9.01 -10.55 2.94
C ALA A 65 -8.70 -9.05 2.66
N SER A 66 -7.57 -8.54 3.15
CA SER A 66 -7.17 -7.15 2.94
C SER A 66 -6.81 -6.87 1.48
N MET A 67 -7.10 -5.65 1.02
CA MET A 67 -6.72 -5.20 -0.32
C MET A 67 -5.20 -4.96 -0.41
N MET A 68 -4.63 -5.23 -1.58
CA MET A 68 -3.25 -4.85 -1.92
C MET A 68 -3.19 -3.36 -2.24
N THR A 69 -2.40 -2.59 -1.51
CA THR A 69 -2.11 -1.18 -1.84
C THR A 69 -1.16 -1.12 -3.02
N LEU A 70 -1.63 -0.63 -4.18
CA LEU A 70 -0.81 -0.48 -5.37
C LEU A 70 0.09 0.77 -5.28
N PHE A 71 -0.53 1.93 -5.06
CA PHE A 71 0.16 3.22 -4.93
C PHE A 71 -0.71 4.20 -4.13
N THR A 72 -0.09 5.28 -3.66
CA THR A 72 -0.77 6.40 -3.03
C THR A 72 -0.70 7.62 -3.95
N LYS A 73 -1.84 8.15 -4.35
CA LYS A 73 -1.93 9.37 -5.17
C LYS A 73 -2.87 10.36 -4.52
N LYS A 74 -2.41 11.60 -4.37
CA LYS A 74 -3.27 12.71 -3.94
C LYS A 74 -4.25 13.08 -5.06
N PRO A 75 -5.50 13.45 -4.73
CA PRO A 75 -6.44 13.97 -5.71
C PRO A 75 -5.94 15.27 -6.33
N GLU A 76 -6.44 15.57 -7.53
CA GLU A 76 -6.18 16.83 -8.23
C GLU A 76 -7.33 17.79 -7.97
N GLY A 77 -7.02 19.07 -7.74
CA GLY A 77 -8.02 20.11 -7.48
C GLY A 77 -8.61 20.18 -6.06
N ILE A 78 -8.31 19.21 -5.19
CA ILE A 78 -8.68 19.25 -3.77
C ILE A 78 -7.58 18.60 -2.92
N THR A 79 -7.39 19.06 -1.70
CA THR A 79 -6.42 18.48 -0.76
C THR A 79 -7.07 17.43 0.15
N ASN A 80 -6.26 16.48 0.64
CA ASN A 80 -6.71 15.53 1.66
C ASN A 80 -7.18 16.24 2.96
N ALA A 81 -6.61 17.40 3.28
CA ALA A 81 -7.01 18.20 4.43
C ALA A 81 -8.42 18.79 4.27
N GLU A 82 -8.76 19.28 3.08
CA GLU A 82 -10.11 19.76 2.76
C GLU A 82 -11.14 18.63 2.82
N ILE A 83 -10.79 17.46 2.27
CA ILE A 83 -11.64 16.27 2.35
C ILE A 83 -11.86 15.87 3.82
N LEU A 84 -10.79 15.79 4.62
CA LEU A 84 -10.88 15.45 6.04
C LEU A 84 -11.71 16.47 6.84
N LYS A 85 -11.54 17.77 6.55
CA LYS A 85 -12.30 18.84 7.22
C LYS A 85 -13.80 18.67 6.99
N LYS A 86 -14.21 18.33 5.76
CA LYS A 86 -15.60 18.23 5.34
C LYS A 86 -16.28 16.91 5.72
N PHE A 87 -15.55 15.78 5.65
CA PHE A 87 -16.15 14.44 5.80
C PHE A 87 -15.59 13.62 6.96
N GLY A 88 -14.52 14.08 7.60
CA GLY A 88 -13.91 13.40 8.73
C GLY A 88 -14.78 13.42 9.99
N TYR A 89 -14.63 12.39 10.81
CA TYR A 89 -15.31 12.18 12.08
C TYR A 89 -14.29 12.14 13.23
N PRO A 90 -14.68 12.44 14.48
CA PRO A 90 -13.79 12.37 15.62
C PRO A 90 -13.15 10.98 15.76
N ASP A 91 -11.86 10.95 16.07
CA ASP A 91 -11.16 9.71 16.37
C ASP A 91 -11.71 9.10 17.67
N PRO A 92 -12.03 7.78 17.70
CA PRO A 92 -12.53 7.12 18.90
C PRO A 92 -11.57 7.15 20.10
N GLU A 93 -10.26 7.14 19.84
CA GLU A 93 -9.20 7.14 20.85
C GLU A 93 -8.76 8.57 21.19
N PHE A 94 -8.72 9.46 20.18
CA PHE A 94 -8.35 10.86 20.35
C PHE A 94 -9.41 11.83 19.80
N PRO A 95 -10.53 12.06 20.50
CA PRO A 95 -11.68 12.82 19.97
C PRO A 95 -11.38 14.25 19.49
N GLN A 96 -10.23 14.81 19.88
CA GLN A 96 -9.73 16.12 19.45
C GLN A 96 -9.28 16.13 17.98
N HIS A 97 -9.01 14.96 17.41
CA HIS A 97 -8.55 14.76 16.03
C HIS A 97 -9.69 14.21 15.17
N LYS A 98 -9.71 14.61 13.90
CA LYS A 98 -10.59 14.00 12.90
C LYS A 98 -9.83 12.94 12.11
N ILE A 99 -10.51 11.82 11.85
CA ILE A 99 -10.04 10.77 10.95
C ILE A 99 -11.06 10.53 9.84
N LEU A 100 -10.61 9.91 8.75
CA LEU A 100 -11.45 9.48 7.65
C LEU A 100 -10.88 8.20 7.04
N HIS A 101 -11.46 7.06 7.41
CA HIS A 101 -11.13 5.77 6.81
C HIS A 101 -12.33 5.23 6.03
N GLN A 102 -12.24 5.25 4.70
CA GLN A 102 -13.33 4.77 3.84
C GLN A 102 -12.79 4.06 2.59
N THR A 103 -13.35 2.88 2.31
CA THR A 103 -13.17 2.21 1.02
C THR A 103 -14.26 2.67 0.07
N ILE A 104 -13.86 3.31 -1.02
CA ILE A 104 -14.76 3.82 -2.06
C ILE A 104 -14.67 2.90 -3.28
N THR A 105 -15.82 2.50 -3.81
CA THR A 105 -15.91 1.67 -5.02
C THR A 105 -16.89 2.31 -5.99
N ASN A 106 -16.55 2.29 -7.28
CA ASN A 106 -17.44 2.83 -8.31
C ASN A 106 -18.83 2.16 -8.26
N GLY A 107 -19.89 2.96 -8.40
CA GLY A 107 -21.27 2.48 -8.44
C GLY A 107 -21.86 2.02 -7.10
N LYS A 108 -21.13 2.12 -5.98
CA LYS A 108 -21.67 1.81 -4.64
C LYS A 108 -21.62 3.04 -3.74
N LYS A 109 -22.78 3.47 -3.24
CA LYS A 109 -22.88 4.46 -2.16
C LYS A 109 -22.70 3.75 -0.82
N LYS A 110 -21.96 4.38 0.09
CA LYS A 110 -21.85 3.96 1.49
C LYS A 110 -22.73 4.87 2.34
N ASP A 111 -23.49 4.31 3.28
CA ASP A 111 -24.53 5.04 4.03
C ASP A 111 -24.01 6.15 4.96
N MET A 112 -22.69 6.22 5.20
CA MET A 112 -22.07 7.32 5.95
C MET A 112 -21.39 8.34 5.01
N ASN A 113 -21.78 9.62 5.13
CA ASN A 113 -21.14 10.80 4.55
C ASN A 113 -20.58 10.55 3.13
N THR A 114 -21.51 10.35 2.19
CA THR A 114 -21.31 9.66 0.92
C THR A 114 -20.28 10.33 0.02
N PHE A 115 -19.18 9.63 -0.27
CA PHE A 115 -18.35 9.83 -1.45
C PHE A 115 -18.70 8.78 -2.51
N THR A 116 -18.73 9.16 -3.79
CA THR A 116 -18.89 8.22 -4.90
C THR A 116 -17.94 8.62 -6.01
N ILE A 117 -17.20 7.65 -6.55
CA ILE A 117 -16.41 7.86 -7.76
C ILE A 117 -17.39 7.88 -8.93
N LEU A 118 -17.55 9.03 -9.57
CA LEU A 118 -18.32 9.17 -10.80
C LEU A 118 -17.38 9.03 -11.98
N ARG A 119 -17.72 8.15 -12.92
CA ARG A 119 -17.05 8.10 -14.22
C ARG A 119 -17.46 9.35 -14.99
N HIS A 120 -16.53 10.27 -15.25
CA HIS A 120 -16.74 11.23 -16.33
C HIS A 120 -16.61 10.45 -17.65
N GLY A 121 -17.68 10.41 -18.43
CA GLY A 121 -17.62 9.93 -19.80
C GLY A 121 -16.73 10.86 -20.61
N CYS A 122 -15.84 10.29 -21.42
CA CYS A 122 -15.41 10.95 -22.65
C CYS A 122 -16.56 10.86 -23.66
#